data_AF-A0A6C1KK46-F1
#
_entry.id   AF-A0A6C1KK46-F1
#
_cell.length_a   1.000
_cell.length_b   1.000
_cell.length_c   1.000
_cell.angle_alpha   90.00
_cell.angle_beta   90.00
_cell.angle_gamma   90.00
#
_symmetry.space_group_name_H-M   'P 1'
#
loop_
_entity.id
_entity.type
_entity.pdbx_description
1 polymer ?
#
loop_
_entity_poly.entity_id
_entity_poly.type
_entity_poly.pdbx_seq_one_letter_code
_entity_poly.pdbx_strand_id
1 'polypeptide(L)' 'MTEEPKDQIPPSPYHPEEMTATWDVRIGKSITLQGRARWTPAGVITAGIAASAMMLAMSALVRAARRR' A
#
# COMPACT_ATOMS: atom_id res chain seq x y z
N MET A 1 -32.60 39.30 10.88
CA MET A 1 -32.20 38.25 9.94
C MET A 1 -30.72 38.46 9.69
N THR A 2 -29.88 37.92 10.57
CA THR A 2 -28.42 38.05 10.53
C THR A 2 -27.91 36.64 10.35
N GLU A 3 -27.43 36.34 9.16
CA GLU A 3 -26.94 35.02 8.79
C GLU A 3 -25.55 34.82 9.39
N GLU A 4 -25.42 33.81 10.25
CA GLU A 4 -24.15 33.34 10.81
C GLU A 4 -23.21 32.90 9.68
N PRO A 5 -21.90 33.20 9.74
CA PRO A 5 -20.95 32.72 8.73
C PRO A 5 -20.79 31.21 8.89
N LYS A 6 -21.37 30.45 7.96
CA LYS A 6 -21.20 29.01 7.81
C LYS A 6 -19.71 28.64 7.82
N ASP A 7 -19.37 27.71 8.71
CA ASP A 7 -18.10 27.02 8.80
C ASP A 7 -17.41 26.85 7.44
N GLN A 8 -16.26 27.50 7.29
CA GLN A 8 -15.32 27.23 6.22
C GLN A 8 -14.65 25.88 6.51
N ILE A 9 -15.32 24.80 6.18
CA ILE A 9 -14.66 23.50 6.03
C ILE A 9 -13.69 23.67 4.85
N PRO A 10 -12.36 23.59 5.06
CA PRO A 10 -11.43 23.72 3.95
C PRO A 10 -11.78 22.65 2.91
N PRO A 11 -11.79 22.98 1.60
CA PRO A 11 -12.04 21.99 0.58
C PRO A 11 -10.97 20.91 0.74
N SER A 12 -11.40 19.70 1.09
CA SER A 12 -10.52 18.54 1.02
C SER A 12 -9.97 18.50 -0.40
N PRO A 13 -8.64 18.59 -0.62
CA PRO A 13 -8.09 18.33 -1.93
C PRO A 13 -8.14 16.81 -2.14
N TYR A 14 -9.35 16.30 -2.38
CA TYR A 14 -9.61 14.90 -2.65
C TYR A 14 -9.36 14.67 -4.14
N HIS A 15 -8.09 14.52 -4.50
CA HIS A 15 -7.69 14.10 -5.84
C HIS A 15 -7.96 12.59 -5.96
N PRO A 16 -8.91 12.16 -6.82
CA PRO A 16 -9.38 10.77 -6.89
C PRO A 16 -8.31 9.76 -7.34
N GLU A 17 -7.15 10.22 -7.83
CA GLU A 17 -6.02 9.38 -8.20
C GLU A 17 -5.16 8.85 -7.02
N GLU A 18 -5.29 9.40 -5.81
CA GLU A 18 -4.48 9.00 -4.65
C GLU A 18 -5.21 8.00 -3.73
N MET A 19 -4.83 6.71 -3.78
CA MET A 19 -5.28 5.71 -2.79
C MET A 19 -4.31 5.66 -1.61
N THR A 20 -4.84 5.81 -0.38
CA THR A 20 -4.04 5.63 0.85
C THR A 20 -4.19 4.19 1.33
N ALA A 21 -3.09 3.44 1.34
CA ALA A 21 -3.02 2.13 1.99
C ALA A 21 -2.51 2.30 3.43
N THR A 22 -3.32 1.89 4.40
CA THR A 22 -2.91 1.78 5.80
C THR A 22 -2.88 0.31 6.17
N TRP A 23 -1.82 -0.13 6.84
CA TRP A 23 -1.65 -1.51 7.26
C TRP A 23 -1.11 -1.53 8.69
N ASP A 24 -1.79 -2.30 9.52
CA ASP A 24 -1.39 -2.62 10.88
C ASP A 24 -1.08 -4.12 10.92
N VAL A 25 0.20 -4.44 11.05
CA VAL A 25 0.68 -5.82 11.08
C VAL A 25 1.26 -6.11 12.45
N ARG A 26 0.59 -6.99 13.20
CA ARG A 26 1.08 -7.47 14.48
C ARG A 26 1.85 -8.79 14.30
N ILE A 27 3.14 -8.78 14.61
CA ILE A 27 4.00 -9.96 14.59
C ILE A 27 4.18 -10.45 16.03
N GLY A 28 3.52 -11.56 16.35
CA GLY A 28 3.55 -12.16 17.69
C GLY A 28 2.86 -11.30 18.76
N LYS A 29 3.34 -11.37 20.01
CA LYS A 29 2.74 -10.62 21.13
C LYS A 29 3.27 -9.18 21.24
N SER A 30 4.44 -8.89 20.68
CA SER A 30 5.23 -7.71 21.06
C SER A 30 5.58 -6.73 19.93
N ILE A 31 5.40 -7.08 18.66
CA ILE A 31 5.78 -6.20 17.55
C ILE A 31 4.52 -5.78 16.80
N THR A 32 4.26 -4.47 16.77
CA THR A 32 3.21 -3.87 15.96
C THR A 32 3.88 -2.98 14.91
N LEU A 33 3.63 -3.27 13.64
CA LEU A 33 4.14 -2.51 12.51
C LEU A 33 2.98 -1.75 11.89
N GLN A 34 2.97 -0.43 12.10
CA GLN A 34 2.00 0.46 11.47
C GLN A 34 2.66 1.15 10.28
N GLY A 35 2.09 0.94 9.10
CA GLY A 35 2.52 1.52 7.85
C GLY A 35 1.40 2.32 7.20
N ARG A 36 1.74 3.50 6.69
CA ARG A 36 0.86 4.30 5.84
C ARG A 36 1.62 4.65 4.57
N ALA A 37 1.09 4.22 3.43
CA ALA A 37 1.67 4.50 2.12
C ALA A 37 0.62 5.10 1.20
N ARG A 38 1.04 6.08 0.40
CA ARG A 38 0.26 6.58 -0.73
C ARG A 38 0.60 5.73 -1.95
N TRP A 39 -0.39 5.07 -2.53
CA TRP A 39 -0.24 4.20 -3.68
C TRP A 39 -1.14 4.67 -4.82
N THR A 40 -0.68 4.45 -6.05
CA THR A 40 -1.48 4.65 -7.26
C THR A 40 -1.99 3.30 -7.76
N PRO A 41 -3.17 3.20 -8.41
CA PRO A 41 -3.67 1.95 -8.95
C PRO A 41 -2.68 1.26 -9.92
N ALA A 42 -2.02 2.04 -10.77
CA ALA A 42 -0.97 1.53 -11.67
C ALA A 42 0.26 1.01 -10.89
N GLY A 43 0.63 1.67 -9.80
CA GLY A 43 1.69 1.23 -8.90
C GLY A 43 1.39 -0.12 -8.25
N VAL A 44 0.14 -0.35 -7.82
CA VAL A 44 -0.29 -1.65 -7.24
C VAL A 44 -0.07 -2.79 -8.25
N ILE A 45 -0.57 -2.61 -9.47
CA ILE A 45 -0.47 -3.64 -10.52
C ILE A 45 0.99 -3.92 -10.85
N THR A 46 1.79 -2.87 -11.01
CA THR A 46 3.21 -2.99 -11.34
C THR A 46 3.98 -3.72 -10.23
N ALA A 47 3.72 -3.37 -8.97
CA ALA A 47 4.32 -4.04 -7.81
C ALA A 47 3.94 -5.53 -7.78
N GLY A 48 2.68 -5.87 -8.08
CA GLY A 48 2.22 -7.26 -8.13
C GLY A 48 2.92 -8.09 -9.23
N ILE A 49 3.06 -7.53 -10.43
CA ILE A 49 3.78 -8.20 -11.53
C ILE A 49 5.25 -8.40 -11.17
N ALA A 50 5.90 -7.35 -10.66
CA ALA A 50 7.30 -7.41 -10.27
C ALA A 50 7.53 -8.46 -9.15
N ALA A 51 6.68 -8.48 -8.13
CA ALA A 51 6.76 -9.46 -7.04
C ALA A 51 6.58 -10.90 -7.55
N SER A 52 5.65 -11.11 -8.48
CA SER A 52 5.42 -12.43 -9.10
C SER A 52 6.64 -12.91 -9.88
N ALA A 53 7.25 -12.03 -10.68
CA ALA A 53 8.48 -12.35 -11.42
C ALA A 53 9.64 -12.68 -10.46
N MET A 54 9.79 -11.91 -9.38
CA MET A 54 10.81 -12.17 -8.34
C MET A 54 10.60 -13.53 -7.67
N MET A 55 9.37 -13.87 -7.28
CA MET A 55 9.06 -15.18 -6.70
C MET A 55 9.33 -16.32 -7.67
N LEU A 56 9.00 -16.15 -8.96
CA LEU A 56 9.27 -17.16 -9.97
C LEU A 56 10.78 -17.37 -10.14
N ALA A 57 11.57 -16.31 -10.21
CA ALA A 57 13.03 -16.38 -10.28
C ALA A 57 13.63 -17.08 -9.05
N MET A 58 13.16 -16.72 -7.84
CA MET A 58 13.57 -17.38 -6.60
C MET A 58 13.22 -18.88 -6.62
N SER A 59 12.03 -19.24 -7.08
CA SER A 59 11.61 -20.64 -7.16
C SER A 59 12.49 -21.46 -8.11
N ALA A 60 12.89 -20.87 -9.24
CA ALA A 60 13.81 -21.48 -10.19
C ALA A 60 15.19 -21.71 -9.56
N LEU A 61 15.71 -20.71 -8.83
CA LEU A 61 16.98 -20.82 -8.11
C LEU A 61 16.94 -21.90 -7.03
N VAL A 62 15.89 -21.94 -6.21
CA VAL A 62 15.70 -22.97 -5.17
C VAL A 62 15.61 -24.36 -5.81
N ARG A 63 14.88 -24.49 -6.92
CA ARG A 63 14.76 -25.77 -7.63
C ARG A 63 16.10 -26.23 -8.21
N ALA A 64 16.90 -25.31 -8.75
CA ALA A 64 18.24 -25.61 -9.23
C ALA A 64 19.16 -26.05 -8.09
N ALA A 65 19.12 -25.36 -6.95
CA ALA A 65 19.91 -25.69 -5.77
C ALA A 65 19.55 -27.06 -5.18
N ARG A 66 18.27 -27.44 -5.19
CA ARG A 66 17.79 -28.74 -4.69
C ARG A 66 18.09 -29.92 -5.63
N ARG A 67 18.39 -29.65 -6.91
CA ARG A 67 18.71 -30.69 -7.91
C ARG A 67 20.21 -31.01 -7.97
N ARG A 68 21.05 -30.20 -7.31
CA ARG A 68 22.46 -30.49 -7.02
C ARG A 68 22.56 -31.34 -5.75
#